data_AF-A0A094Q0C5-F1
#
_entry.id   AF-A0A094Q0C5-F1
#
_cell.length_a   1.000
_cell.length_b   1.000
_cell.length_c   1.000
_cell.angle_alpha   90.00
_cell.angle_beta   90.00
_cell.angle_gamma   90.00
#
_symmetry.space_group_name_H-M   'P 1'
#
loop_
_entity.id
_entity.type
_entity.pdbx_description
1 polymer ?
#
loop_
_entity_poly.entity_id
_entity_poly.type
_entity_poly.pdbx_seq_one_letter_code
_entity_poly.pdbx_strand_id
1 'polypeptide(L)'
;MQVATQMENWAATHRVDALLEAGDVVYPDGAPSRFAATIDAPYARLRASRPLWAALGNHDVMWNNGNDLMAYLSMPSRSYEKILTNNDVTMQILVLDSNSVSVAQTEWLDSKLSSGPYRWRIVMFHHPVWSCSKHGNTQSVISSWLPVLTSRNVDLVVTGHDHNYQRFQNANTTFVVTGGGGMPTYAITSCSGTPPLQASAQRHHFLGIEATSTALSVTAVARTGETLDQVSIN
;
A
#
# COMPACT_ATOMS: atom_id res chain seq x y z
N MET A 1 -1.75 5.77 -21.70
CA MET A 1 -2.82 5.50 -20.71
C MET A 1 -2.29 5.84 -19.32
N GLN A 2 -3.08 6.51 -18.48
CA GLN A 2 -2.74 6.72 -17.06
C GLN A 2 -3.05 5.45 -16.26
N VAL A 3 -2.41 5.24 -15.11
CA VAL A 3 -2.69 4.09 -14.23
C VAL A 3 -4.17 4.06 -13.82
N ALA A 4 -4.73 5.22 -13.44
CA ALA A 4 -6.14 5.34 -13.06
C ALA A 4 -7.12 4.89 -14.16
N THR A 5 -6.83 5.17 -15.43
CA THR A 5 -7.65 4.67 -16.55
C THR A 5 -7.65 3.15 -16.62
N GLN A 6 -6.50 2.50 -16.37
CA GLN A 6 -6.44 1.05 -16.36
C GLN A 6 -7.10 0.45 -15.11
N MET A 7 -7.10 1.15 -13.98
CA MET A 7 -7.89 0.77 -12.80
C MET A 7 -9.40 0.83 -13.09
N GLU A 8 -9.89 1.79 -13.88
CA GLU A 8 -11.28 1.81 -14.35
C GLU A 8 -11.60 0.58 -15.22
N ASN A 9 -10.71 0.21 -16.14
CA ASN A 9 -10.86 -1.01 -16.95
C ASN A 9 -10.90 -2.26 -16.07
N TRP A 10 -10.05 -2.34 -15.05
CA TRP A 10 -10.07 -3.44 -14.08
C TRP A 10 -11.39 -3.51 -13.32
N ALA A 11 -11.88 -2.37 -12.83
CA ALA A 11 -13.14 -2.26 -12.10
C ALA A 11 -14.39 -2.54 -12.97
N ALA A 12 -14.26 -2.59 -14.30
CA ALA A 12 -15.34 -2.99 -15.20
C ALA A 12 -15.55 -4.50 -15.24
N THR A 13 -14.54 -5.30 -14.89
CA THR A 13 -14.62 -6.77 -14.89
C THR A 13 -14.44 -7.38 -13.49
N HIS A 14 -14.04 -6.59 -12.50
CA HIS A 14 -13.85 -7.03 -11.12
C HIS A 14 -14.66 -6.16 -10.15
N ARG A 15 -15.18 -6.78 -9.09
CA ARG A 15 -15.80 -6.04 -7.99
C ARG A 15 -14.70 -5.38 -7.17
N VAL A 16 -14.78 -4.05 -7.02
CA VAL A 16 -13.81 -3.25 -6.24
C VAL A 16 -14.54 -2.57 -5.09
N ASP A 17 -14.15 -2.92 -3.86
CA ASP A 17 -14.74 -2.41 -2.61
C ASP A 17 -14.15 -1.08 -2.15
N ALA A 18 -12.84 -0.90 -2.35
CA ALA A 18 -12.10 0.26 -1.88
C ALA A 18 -10.86 0.48 -2.75
N LEU A 19 -10.33 1.70 -2.70
CA LEU A 19 -9.04 2.06 -3.25
C LEU A 19 -8.04 2.24 -2.11
N LEU A 20 -6.82 1.75 -2.29
CA LEU A 20 -5.72 1.87 -1.32
C LEU A 20 -4.58 2.68 -1.94
N GLU A 21 -4.05 3.64 -1.19
CA GLU A 21 -2.88 4.45 -1.58
C GLU A 21 -1.76 4.33 -0.55
N ALA A 22 -0.60 3.83 -0.99
CA ALA A 22 0.54 3.55 -0.11
C ALA A 22 1.42 4.80 0.16
N GLY A 23 0.81 5.98 0.26
CA GLY A 23 1.47 7.26 0.52
C GLY A 23 2.05 7.94 -0.72
N ASP A 24 2.51 9.17 -0.51
CA ASP A 24 2.86 10.14 -1.54
C ASP A 24 1.69 10.40 -2.51
N VAL A 25 0.54 10.71 -1.93
CA VAL A 25 -0.70 10.98 -2.66
C VAL A 25 -0.58 12.27 -3.46
N VAL A 26 0.15 13.27 -2.96
CA VAL A 26 0.21 14.61 -3.55
C VAL A 26 1.64 15.12 -3.67
N TYR A 27 2.21 15.02 -4.86
CA TYR A 27 3.52 15.61 -5.18
C TYR A 27 3.43 17.10 -5.52
N PRO A 28 4.51 17.88 -5.27
CA PRO A 28 5.77 17.44 -4.67
C PRO A 28 5.78 17.53 -3.14
N ASP A 29 4.72 18.01 -2.51
CA ASP A 29 4.81 18.51 -1.14
C ASP A 29 3.52 18.37 -0.30
N GLY A 30 2.46 17.75 -0.80
CA GLY A 30 1.21 17.62 -0.03
C GLY A 30 0.28 18.84 -0.12
N ALA A 31 0.55 19.82 -0.99
CA ALA A 31 -0.18 21.09 -0.99
C ALA A 31 -1.66 20.94 -1.46
N PRO A 32 -2.64 21.56 -0.76
CA PRO A 32 -4.07 21.50 -1.09
C PRO A 32 -4.43 22.00 -2.49
N SER A 33 -3.64 22.92 -3.04
CA SER A 33 -3.83 23.44 -4.41
C SER A 33 -3.80 22.35 -5.49
N ARG A 34 -3.30 21.15 -5.16
CA ARG A 34 -3.16 20.02 -6.08
C ARG A 34 -4.19 18.91 -5.87
N PHE A 35 -4.95 18.91 -4.77
CA PHE A 35 -5.84 17.79 -4.40
C PHE A 35 -6.85 17.45 -5.50
N ALA A 36 -7.48 18.46 -6.10
CA ALA A 36 -8.43 18.25 -7.19
C ALA A 36 -7.77 17.57 -8.42
N ALA A 37 -6.53 17.96 -8.74
CA ALA A 37 -5.82 17.44 -9.91
C ALA A 37 -5.18 16.06 -9.68
N THR A 38 -4.79 15.74 -8.44
CA THR A 38 -4.09 14.48 -8.12
C THR A 38 -5.01 13.40 -7.57
N ILE A 39 -6.12 13.78 -6.92
CA ILE A 39 -7.00 12.82 -6.23
C ILE A 39 -8.38 12.78 -6.87
N ASP A 40 -9.01 13.93 -7.13
CA ASP A 40 -10.40 13.91 -7.61
C ASP A 40 -10.48 13.62 -9.10
N ALA A 41 -9.75 14.36 -9.93
CA ALA A 41 -9.82 14.19 -11.38
C ALA A 41 -9.41 12.79 -11.85
N PRO A 42 -8.30 12.18 -11.37
CA PRO A 42 -7.89 10.86 -11.83
C PRO A 42 -8.81 9.74 -11.35
N TYR A 43 -9.38 9.89 -10.15
CA TYR A 43 -10.17 8.84 -9.51
C TYR A 43 -11.67 9.13 -9.46
N ALA A 44 -12.18 10.15 -10.16
CA ALA A 44 -13.56 10.61 -10.04
C ALA A 44 -14.59 9.48 -10.18
N ARG A 45 -14.47 8.64 -11.22
CA ARG A 45 -15.39 7.51 -11.45
C ARG A 45 -15.20 6.40 -10.43
N LEU A 46 -13.96 6.14 -10.03
CA LEU A 46 -13.68 5.09 -9.06
C LEU A 46 -14.23 5.46 -7.68
N ARG A 47 -13.96 6.70 -7.23
CA ARG A 47 -14.36 7.25 -5.93
C ARG A 47 -15.83 7.64 -5.82
N ALA A 48 -16.57 7.68 -6.94
CA ALA A 48 -18.01 7.97 -6.93
C ALA A 48 -18.82 6.99 -6.06
N SER A 49 -18.34 5.75 -5.90
CA SER A 49 -19.02 4.72 -5.11
C SER A 49 -18.09 3.93 -4.20
N ARG A 50 -16.83 4.33 -4.06
CA ARG A 50 -15.77 3.55 -3.39
C ARG A 50 -14.93 4.47 -2.51
N PRO A 51 -14.69 4.12 -1.24
CA PRO A 51 -13.78 4.89 -0.40
C PRO A 51 -12.34 4.79 -0.92
N LEU A 52 -11.55 5.82 -0.62
CA LEU A 52 -10.11 5.86 -0.79
C LEU A 52 -9.46 5.87 0.60
N TRP A 53 -8.62 4.90 0.90
CA TRP A 53 -7.86 4.85 2.15
C TRP A 53 -6.37 4.99 1.83
N ALA A 54 -5.74 5.98 2.44
CA ALA A 54 -4.35 6.33 2.17
C ALA A 54 -3.49 6.23 3.44
N ALA A 55 -2.24 5.79 3.27
CA ALA A 55 -1.15 6.15 4.16
C ALA A 55 -0.60 7.54 3.79
N LEU A 56 0.13 8.20 4.68
CA LEU A 56 0.91 9.39 4.33
C LEU A 56 2.32 8.97 3.88
N GLY A 57 2.81 9.57 2.81
CA GLY A 57 4.21 9.48 2.39
C GLY A 57 5.04 10.69 2.81
N ASN A 58 6.33 10.66 2.50
CA ASN A 58 7.26 11.73 2.89
C ASN A 58 6.98 13.04 2.14
N HIS A 59 6.40 12.98 0.93
CA HIS A 59 5.98 14.17 0.21
C HIS A 59 4.71 14.78 0.81
N ASP A 60 3.77 13.96 1.28
CA ASP A 60 2.50 14.43 1.84
C ASP A 60 2.68 15.25 3.13
N VAL A 61 3.71 14.94 3.92
CA VAL A 61 3.97 15.61 5.20
C VAL A 61 4.79 16.90 5.07
N MET A 62 5.26 17.26 3.86
CA MET A 62 6.03 18.49 3.67
C MET A 62 5.16 19.75 3.85
N TRP A 63 3.90 19.68 3.43
CA TRP A 63 2.91 20.74 3.60
C TRP A 63 2.05 20.51 4.82
N ASN A 64 2.05 21.48 5.74
CA ASN A 64 1.24 21.46 6.96
C ASN A 64 1.27 20.11 7.71
N ASN A 65 2.40 19.41 7.65
CA ASN A 65 2.56 18.08 8.22
C ASN A 65 1.44 17.09 7.78
N GLY A 66 0.96 17.18 6.54
CA GLY A 66 -0.10 16.33 5.99
C GLY A 66 -1.51 16.56 6.57
N ASN A 67 -1.68 17.52 7.47
CA ASN A 67 -2.96 17.74 8.16
C ASN A 67 -4.09 18.10 7.18
N ASP A 68 -3.80 18.90 6.16
CA ASP A 68 -4.79 19.29 5.15
C ASP A 68 -5.20 18.11 4.28
N LEU A 69 -4.25 17.23 3.92
CA LEU A 69 -4.53 16.01 3.15
C LEU A 69 -5.37 15.03 3.97
N MET A 70 -5.03 14.85 5.25
CA MET A 70 -5.80 14.01 6.16
C MET A 70 -7.24 14.50 6.28
N ALA A 71 -7.44 15.81 6.46
CA ALA A 71 -8.77 16.41 6.50
C ALA A 71 -9.51 16.19 5.18
N TYR A 72 -8.84 16.38 4.04
CA TYR A 72 -9.41 16.19 2.71
C TYR A 72 -9.89 14.74 2.46
N LEU A 73 -9.09 13.76 2.87
CA LEU A 73 -9.39 12.35 2.73
C LEU A 73 -10.24 11.78 3.86
N SER A 74 -10.65 12.61 4.82
CA SER A 74 -11.38 12.18 6.02
C SER A 74 -10.65 11.06 6.79
N MET A 75 -9.33 11.15 6.86
CA MET A 75 -8.50 10.22 7.61
C MET A 75 -8.73 10.42 9.11
N PRO A 76 -9.10 9.38 9.87
CA PRO A 76 -9.42 9.53 11.29
C PRO A 76 -8.19 9.83 12.16
N SER A 77 -7.02 9.38 11.71
CA SER A 77 -5.72 9.50 12.37
C SER A 77 -4.63 9.11 11.37
N ARG A 78 -3.36 9.32 11.75
CA ARG A 78 -2.19 8.90 10.95
C ARG A 78 -2.04 7.38 10.84
N SER A 79 -2.44 6.67 11.90
CA SER A 79 -2.52 5.21 11.94
C SER A 79 -3.95 4.81 12.26
N TYR A 80 -4.56 3.94 11.46
CA TYR A 80 -5.96 3.58 11.61
C TYR A 80 -6.30 2.21 11.03
N GLU A 81 -7.47 1.70 11.39
CA GLU A 81 -7.97 0.39 11.00
C GLU A 81 -9.18 0.53 10.09
N LYS A 82 -9.26 -0.36 9.08
CA LYS A 82 -10.44 -0.59 8.26
C LYS A 82 -10.73 -2.08 8.23
N ILE A 83 -12.00 -2.41 8.27
CA ILE A 83 -12.50 -3.77 8.18
C ILE A 83 -13.42 -3.84 6.97
N LEU A 84 -13.16 -4.80 6.09
CA LEU A 84 -14.00 -5.12 4.95
C LEU A 84 -14.60 -6.51 5.17
N THR A 85 -15.93 -6.59 5.14
CA THR A 85 -16.65 -7.86 5.20
C THR A 85 -17.50 -8.01 3.95
N ASN A 86 -17.34 -9.14 3.26
CA ASN A 86 -18.21 -9.53 2.17
C ASN A 86 -18.51 -11.03 2.28
N ASN A 87 -19.80 -11.36 2.40
CA ASN A 87 -20.26 -12.69 2.78
C ASN A 87 -19.52 -13.17 4.05
N ASP A 88 -18.92 -14.36 4.00
CA ASP A 88 -18.22 -14.98 5.13
C ASP A 88 -16.72 -14.61 5.19
N VAL A 89 -16.25 -13.68 4.35
CA VAL A 89 -14.85 -13.24 4.32
C VAL A 89 -14.73 -11.88 4.97
N THR A 90 -13.97 -11.81 6.07
CA THR A 90 -13.62 -10.55 6.74
C THR A 90 -12.11 -10.31 6.65
N MET A 91 -11.74 -9.13 6.15
CA MET A 91 -10.37 -8.64 6.01
C MET A 91 -10.14 -7.43 6.93
N GLN A 92 -9.02 -7.45 7.64
CA GLN A 92 -8.50 -6.31 8.38
C GLN A 92 -7.41 -5.61 7.56
N ILE A 93 -7.49 -4.30 7.46
CA ILE A 93 -6.48 -3.44 6.84
C ILE A 93 -6.03 -2.44 7.91
N LEU A 94 -4.75 -2.49 8.26
CA LEU A 94 -4.11 -1.53 9.16
C LEU A 94 -3.26 -0.57 8.34
N VAL A 95 -3.50 0.72 8.50
CA VAL A 95 -2.72 1.77 7.86
C VAL A 95 -1.82 2.39 8.92
N LEU A 96 -0.52 2.54 8.61
CA LEU A 96 0.49 3.13 9.49
C LEU A 96 1.17 4.33 8.83
N ASP A 97 1.76 5.18 9.65
CA ASP A 97 2.57 6.31 9.24
C ASP A 97 4.05 6.02 9.47
N SER A 98 4.72 5.65 8.39
CA SER A 98 6.16 5.35 8.37
C SER A 98 7.05 6.59 8.35
N ASN A 99 6.50 7.81 8.35
CA ASN A 99 7.31 9.03 8.52
C ASN A 99 7.78 9.20 9.96
N SER A 100 7.07 8.62 10.92
CA SER A 100 7.40 8.69 12.34
C SER A 100 7.09 7.36 13.05
N VAL A 101 7.99 6.39 12.87
CA VAL A 101 7.92 5.10 13.58
C VAL A 101 8.18 5.33 15.06
N SER A 102 7.23 4.94 15.91
CA SER A 102 7.29 5.15 17.37
C SER A 102 6.89 3.89 18.14
N VAL A 103 7.27 3.84 19.43
CA VAL A 103 6.88 2.75 20.34
C VAL A 103 5.35 2.65 20.43
N ALA A 104 4.66 3.77 20.66
CA ALA A 104 3.20 3.79 20.76
C ALA A 104 2.50 3.27 19.49
N GLN A 105 3.00 3.64 18.31
CA GLN A 105 2.45 3.13 17.04
C GLN A 105 2.76 1.62 16.86
N THR A 106 3.90 1.15 17.34
CA THR A 106 4.30 -0.27 17.30
C THR A 106 3.46 -1.12 18.25
N GLU A 107 3.21 -0.63 19.48
CA GLU A 107 2.30 -1.27 20.44
C GLU A 107 0.86 -1.27 19.93
N TRP A 108 0.42 -0.18 19.30
CA TRP A 108 -0.89 -0.13 18.64
C TRP A 108 -1.00 -1.20 17.55
N LEU A 109 0.00 -1.31 16.67
CA LEU A 109 0.05 -2.34 15.62
C LEU A 109 -0.04 -3.74 16.22
N ASP A 110 0.79 -4.04 17.23
CA ASP A 110 0.80 -5.34 17.89
C ASP A 110 -0.56 -5.66 18.53
N SER A 111 -1.16 -4.68 19.22
CA SER A 111 -2.47 -4.84 19.84
C SER A 111 -3.57 -5.14 18.82
N LYS A 112 -3.58 -4.47 17.67
CA LYS A 112 -4.56 -4.66 16.59
C LYS A 112 -4.41 -6.00 15.89
N LEU A 113 -3.20 -6.54 15.84
CA LEU A 113 -2.91 -7.83 15.24
C LEU A 113 -3.04 -9.00 16.23
N SER A 114 -3.15 -8.73 17.54
CA SER A 114 -3.16 -9.76 18.59
C SER A 114 -4.39 -10.68 18.57
N SER A 115 -5.50 -10.24 17.98
CA SER A 115 -6.76 -11.00 17.95
C SER A 115 -7.67 -10.53 16.81
N GLY A 116 -8.87 -11.09 16.72
CA GLY A 116 -9.90 -10.71 15.75
C GLY A 116 -10.21 -11.82 14.75
N PRO A 117 -11.49 -11.98 14.34
CA PRO A 117 -11.95 -13.05 13.45
C PRO A 117 -11.67 -12.71 11.97
N TYR A 118 -10.47 -12.24 11.67
CA TYR A 118 -10.07 -11.80 10.33
C TYR A 118 -9.46 -12.97 9.57
N ARG A 119 -10.02 -13.28 8.39
CA ARG A 119 -9.46 -14.28 7.48
C ARG A 119 -8.15 -13.79 6.86
N TRP A 120 -8.07 -12.49 6.60
CA TRP A 120 -6.92 -11.83 5.99
C TRP A 120 -6.54 -10.56 6.75
N ARG A 121 -5.24 -10.34 6.92
CA ARG A 121 -4.64 -9.17 7.54
C ARG A 121 -3.68 -8.51 6.56
N ILE A 122 -3.99 -7.26 6.21
CA ILE A 122 -3.14 -6.41 5.38
C ILE A 122 -2.62 -5.27 6.23
N VAL A 123 -1.33 -4.97 6.11
CA VAL A 123 -0.73 -3.76 6.70
C VAL A 123 -0.17 -2.88 5.58
N MET A 124 -0.53 -1.60 5.58
CA MET A 124 -0.13 -0.62 4.56
C MET A 124 0.58 0.58 5.18
N PHE A 125 1.71 0.97 4.60
CA PHE A 125 2.47 2.19 4.96
C PHE A 125 3.38 2.61 3.81
N HIS A 126 4.05 3.75 3.91
CA HIS A 126 4.78 4.29 2.76
C HIS A 126 6.17 3.71 2.54
N HIS A 127 7.05 3.76 3.55
CA HIS A 127 8.46 3.40 3.42
C HIS A 127 8.65 1.88 3.57
N PRO A 128 9.21 1.17 2.57
CA PRO A 128 9.26 -0.29 2.55
C PRO A 128 10.24 -0.88 3.57
N VAL A 129 9.98 -2.11 4.02
CA VAL A 129 10.96 -2.90 4.80
C VAL A 129 12.22 -3.11 3.98
N TRP A 130 12.05 -3.62 2.76
CA TRP A 130 13.12 -3.87 1.80
C TRP A 130 12.85 -3.20 0.48
N SER A 131 13.90 -2.71 -0.16
CA SER A 131 13.84 -2.27 -1.54
C SER A 131 15.19 -2.45 -2.23
N CYS A 132 15.14 -2.90 -3.47
CA CYS A 132 16.28 -3.05 -4.38
C CYS A 132 16.33 -1.88 -5.37
N SER A 133 16.13 -0.66 -4.88
CA SER A 133 16.05 0.54 -5.71
C SER A 133 16.66 1.76 -5.01
N LYS A 134 16.29 2.96 -5.45
CA LYS A 134 16.93 4.22 -5.12
C LYS A 134 17.05 4.48 -3.62
N HIS A 135 16.01 4.17 -2.84
CA HIS A 135 15.96 4.52 -1.42
C HIS A 135 16.36 3.37 -0.48
N GLY A 136 16.24 2.13 -0.93
CA GLY A 136 16.70 0.96 -0.18
C GLY A 136 15.81 0.61 1.01
N ASN A 137 16.40 -0.08 1.99
CA ASN A 137 15.68 -0.60 3.15
C ASN A 137 15.41 0.48 4.21
N THR A 138 14.24 0.41 4.86
CA THR A 138 13.90 1.36 5.94
C THR A 138 14.22 0.79 7.31
N GLN A 139 15.34 1.22 7.89
CA GLN A 139 15.88 0.63 9.12
C GLN A 139 14.93 0.73 10.33
N SER A 140 14.21 1.85 10.49
CA SER A 140 13.25 2.04 11.59
C SER A 140 12.07 1.06 11.51
N VAL A 141 11.59 0.78 10.29
CA VAL A 141 10.54 -0.21 10.03
C VAL A 141 11.07 -1.62 10.29
N ILE A 142 12.30 -1.93 9.83
CA ILE A 142 12.97 -3.21 10.11
C ILE A 142 13.10 -3.44 11.61
N SER A 143 13.57 -2.46 12.38
CA SER A 143 13.82 -2.66 13.81
C SER A 143 12.53 -2.72 14.64
N SER A 144 11.46 -2.04 14.20
CA SER A 144 10.25 -1.86 15.03
C SER A 144 9.08 -2.72 14.57
N TRP A 145 8.76 -2.72 13.27
CA TRP A 145 7.52 -3.33 12.77
C TRP A 145 7.73 -4.72 12.19
N LEU A 146 8.86 -5.00 11.53
CA LEU A 146 9.11 -6.32 10.95
C LEU A 146 8.94 -7.48 11.97
N PRO A 147 9.41 -7.39 13.23
CA PRO A 147 9.18 -8.43 14.23
C PRO A 147 7.69 -8.63 14.55
N VAL A 148 6.91 -7.55 14.61
CA VAL A 148 5.46 -7.61 14.88
C VAL A 148 4.72 -8.20 13.68
N LEU A 149 4.99 -7.71 12.47
CA LEU A 149 4.35 -8.16 11.22
C LEU A 149 4.53 -9.68 11.01
N THR A 150 5.73 -10.19 11.25
CA THR A 150 6.06 -11.61 11.08
C THR A 150 5.52 -12.48 12.20
N SER A 151 5.67 -12.08 13.47
CA SER A 151 5.17 -12.87 14.62
C SER A 151 3.65 -12.95 14.67
N ARG A 152 2.95 -11.95 14.13
CA ARG A 152 1.49 -11.91 14.05
C ARG A 152 0.91 -12.52 12.76
N ASN A 153 1.75 -13.10 11.91
CA ASN A 153 1.36 -13.69 10.62
C ASN A 153 0.49 -12.74 9.79
N VAL A 154 0.95 -11.50 9.59
CA VAL A 154 0.34 -10.62 8.58
C VAL A 154 0.46 -11.29 7.22
N ASP A 155 -0.62 -11.31 6.43
CA ASP A 155 -0.61 -11.98 5.12
C ASP A 155 0.12 -11.13 4.08
N LEU A 156 -0.23 -9.84 4.02
CA LEU A 156 0.27 -8.92 3.02
C LEU A 156 0.69 -7.58 3.64
N VAL A 157 1.89 -7.12 3.28
CA VAL A 157 2.39 -5.78 3.59
C VAL A 157 2.52 -5.00 2.30
N VAL A 158 1.82 -3.86 2.19
CA VAL A 158 1.77 -3.02 0.98
C VAL A 158 2.48 -1.69 1.25
N THR A 159 3.46 -1.36 0.40
CA THR A 159 4.30 -0.17 0.56
C THR A 159 4.55 0.56 -0.76
N GLY A 160 5.04 1.79 -0.68
CA GLY A 160 5.31 2.66 -1.83
C GLY A 160 6.76 3.13 -1.86
N HIS A 161 6.95 4.45 -1.95
CA HIS A 161 8.24 5.17 -1.88
C HIS A 161 9.19 4.95 -3.07
N ASP A 162 9.58 3.71 -3.36
CA ASP A 162 10.37 3.41 -4.55
C ASP A 162 9.46 3.20 -5.76
N HIS A 163 9.69 3.99 -6.82
CA HIS A 163 8.79 4.09 -7.97
C HIS A 163 8.92 2.91 -8.95
N ASN A 164 8.66 1.70 -8.48
CA ASN A 164 8.62 0.46 -9.25
C ASN A 164 7.78 -0.59 -8.49
N TYR A 165 7.65 -1.77 -9.09
CA TYR A 165 7.06 -2.94 -8.45
C TYR A 165 8.17 -3.84 -7.90
N GLN A 166 8.01 -4.32 -6.67
CA GLN A 166 8.85 -5.38 -6.08
C GLN A 166 8.02 -6.25 -5.17
N ARG A 167 8.34 -7.56 -5.13
CA ARG A 167 7.75 -8.51 -4.18
C ARG A 167 8.83 -9.30 -3.46
N PHE A 168 8.65 -9.45 -2.16
CA PHE A 168 9.49 -10.20 -1.25
C PHE A 168 8.64 -11.17 -0.41
N GLN A 169 9.26 -12.20 0.13
CA GLN A 169 8.63 -13.14 1.06
C GLN A 169 9.50 -13.29 2.30
N ASN A 170 8.93 -13.13 3.49
CA ASN A 170 9.61 -13.45 4.74
C ASN A 170 8.66 -14.20 5.67
N ALA A 171 9.03 -15.42 6.07
CA ALA A 171 8.14 -16.38 6.71
C ALA A 171 6.81 -16.51 5.91
N ASN A 172 5.67 -16.36 6.57
CA ASN A 172 4.35 -16.43 5.94
C ASN A 172 3.84 -15.09 5.40
N THR A 173 4.62 -14.01 5.51
CA THR A 173 4.20 -12.66 5.09
C THR A 173 4.79 -12.31 3.73
N THR A 174 3.90 -11.91 2.81
CA THR A 174 4.28 -11.31 1.52
C THR A 174 4.45 -9.81 1.67
N PHE A 175 5.53 -9.25 1.15
CA PHE A 175 5.80 -7.81 1.16
C PHE A 175 5.86 -7.29 -0.27
N VAL A 176 5.15 -6.20 -0.54
CA VAL A 176 5.07 -5.58 -1.86
C VAL A 176 5.45 -4.11 -1.78
N VAL A 177 6.30 -3.69 -2.70
CA VAL A 177 6.56 -2.29 -3.05
C VAL A 177 5.79 -1.99 -4.33
N THR A 178 4.91 -0.99 -4.32
CA THR A 178 4.02 -0.61 -5.43
C THR A 178 4.03 0.91 -5.66
N GLY A 179 5.21 1.52 -5.76
CA GLY A 179 5.35 2.98 -5.97
C GLY A 179 5.19 3.46 -7.42
N GLY A 180 4.74 2.61 -8.34
CA GLY A 180 4.67 2.91 -9.77
C GLY A 180 3.47 3.76 -10.23
N GLY A 181 2.74 4.42 -9.32
CA GLY A 181 1.41 4.99 -9.60
C GLY A 181 1.37 6.14 -10.63
N GLY A 182 2.46 6.91 -10.81
CA GLY A 182 2.45 8.02 -11.76
C GLY A 182 3.72 8.85 -11.89
N MET A 183 4.55 8.92 -10.84
CA MET A 183 5.84 9.61 -10.90
C MET A 183 6.91 8.81 -11.65
N PRO A 184 7.95 9.46 -12.21
CA PRO A 184 9.00 8.76 -12.97
C PRO A 184 9.58 7.57 -12.21
N THR A 185 9.63 6.42 -12.89
CA THR A 185 10.04 5.16 -12.27
C THR A 185 11.53 5.14 -11.92
N TYR A 186 11.89 4.44 -10.85
CA TYR A 186 13.28 4.20 -10.47
C TYR A 186 13.76 2.84 -10.98
N ALA A 187 15.04 2.78 -11.36
CA ALA A 187 15.70 1.53 -11.73
C ALA A 187 15.75 0.56 -10.54
N ILE A 188 15.62 -0.73 -10.84
CA ILE A 188 15.92 -1.81 -9.90
C ILE A 188 17.43 -2.03 -9.99
N THR A 189 18.12 -1.92 -8.85
CA THR A 189 19.58 -2.00 -8.76
C THR A 189 19.97 -3.25 -7.98
N SER A 190 20.55 -3.08 -6.79
CA SER A 190 20.95 -4.19 -5.91
C SER A 190 20.08 -4.23 -4.67
N CYS A 191 19.71 -5.45 -4.28
CA CYS A 191 19.10 -5.71 -2.99
C CYS A 191 20.19 -5.76 -1.91
N SER A 192 19.98 -5.07 -0.80
CA SER A 192 20.81 -5.26 0.40
C SER A 192 20.04 -6.09 1.43
N GLY A 193 20.69 -7.12 1.98
CA GLY A 193 20.09 -8.00 2.98
C GLY A 193 19.20 -9.12 2.41
N THR A 194 18.46 -9.76 3.31
CA THR A 194 17.48 -10.82 3.04
C THR A 194 16.07 -10.30 3.39
N PRO A 195 15.01 -10.76 2.71
CA PRO A 195 14.92 -11.93 1.83
C PRO A 195 15.22 -11.66 0.34
N PRO A 196 15.40 -12.70 -0.49
CA PRO A 196 15.56 -12.56 -1.94
C PRO A 196 14.33 -11.90 -2.59
N LEU A 197 14.59 -11.03 -3.58
CA LEU A 197 13.58 -10.46 -4.45
C LEU A 197 12.88 -11.56 -5.26
N GLN A 198 11.56 -11.69 -5.10
CA GLN A 198 10.76 -12.73 -5.73
C GLN A 198 10.28 -12.33 -7.13
N ALA A 199 9.88 -11.07 -7.29
CA ALA A 199 9.46 -10.49 -8.55
C ALA A 199 9.71 -8.98 -8.54
N SER A 200 9.87 -8.38 -9.72
CA SER A 200 10.02 -6.92 -9.84
C SER A 200 9.73 -6.42 -11.24
N ALA A 201 9.35 -5.15 -11.35
CA ALA A 201 9.17 -4.49 -12.64
C ALA A 201 9.35 -2.96 -12.51
N GLN A 202 10.20 -2.38 -13.36
CA GLN A 202 10.28 -0.92 -13.54
C GLN A 202 9.17 -0.45 -14.49
N ARG A 203 7.93 -0.44 -13.99
CA ARG A 203 6.74 -0.11 -14.78
C ARG A 203 5.75 0.69 -13.95
N HIS A 204 4.98 1.54 -14.63
CA HIS A 204 3.79 2.12 -14.03
C HIS A 204 2.68 1.08 -13.91
N HIS A 205 2.12 0.93 -12.72
CA HIS A 205 1.19 -0.16 -12.39
C HIS A 205 0.31 0.20 -11.18
N PHE A 206 -0.66 -0.67 -10.90
CA PHE A 206 -1.41 -0.75 -9.64
C PHE A 206 -1.49 -2.22 -9.21
N LEU A 207 -2.03 -2.48 -8.01
CA LEU A 207 -2.33 -3.83 -7.53
C LEU A 207 -3.84 -4.09 -7.57
N GLY A 208 -4.24 -5.24 -8.11
CA GLY A 208 -5.50 -5.89 -7.79
C GLY A 208 -5.30 -6.80 -6.58
N ILE A 209 -6.03 -6.57 -5.48
CA ILE A 209 -5.99 -7.40 -4.27
C ILE A 209 -7.39 -8.00 -4.08
N GLU A 210 -7.49 -9.31 -4.17
CA GLU A 210 -8.76 -10.03 -4.18
C GLU A 210 -8.75 -11.12 -3.10
N ALA A 211 -9.79 -11.12 -2.26
CA ALA A 211 -9.89 -12.05 -1.13
C ALA A 211 -11.09 -12.97 -1.26
N THR A 212 -10.83 -14.25 -1.00
CA THR A 212 -11.83 -15.31 -0.86
C THR A 212 -11.67 -15.99 0.50
N SER A 213 -12.48 -17.00 0.81
CA SER A 213 -12.30 -17.78 2.05
C SER A 213 -11.03 -18.63 2.05
N THR A 214 -10.40 -18.87 0.89
CA THR A 214 -9.26 -19.79 0.73
C THR A 214 -8.00 -19.15 0.17
N ALA A 215 -8.10 -17.99 -0.48
CA ALA A 215 -6.96 -17.30 -1.08
C ALA A 215 -7.07 -15.77 -1.01
N LEU A 216 -5.93 -15.11 -0.80
CA LEU A 216 -5.69 -13.70 -1.05
C LEU A 216 -4.77 -13.57 -2.27
N SER A 217 -5.33 -13.17 -3.40
CA SER A 217 -4.62 -12.99 -4.65
C SER A 217 -4.16 -11.55 -4.80
N VAL A 218 -2.90 -11.35 -5.17
CA VAL A 218 -2.30 -10.05 -5.47
C VAL A 218 -1.78 -10.08 -6.90
N THR A 219 -2.33 -9.21 -7.75
CA THR A 219 -1.98 -9.10 -9.17
C THR A 219 -1.42 -7.71 -9.43
N ALA A 220 -0.16 -7.61 -9.88
CA ALA A 220 0.43 -6.35 -10.30
C ALA A 220 0.09 -6.11 -11.78
N VAL A 221 -0.62 -5.03 -12.08
CA VAL A 221 -1.16 -4.75 -13.43
C VAL A 221 -0.55 -3.46 -13.96
N ALA A 222 0.19 -3.56 -15.06
CA ALA A 222 0.76 -2.40 -15.74
C ALA A 222 -0.35 -1.48 -16.27
N ARG A 223 -0.04 -0.19 -16.48
CA ARG A 223 -0.94 0.78 -17.13
C ARG A 223 -1.40 0.39 -18.54
N THR A 224 -0.79 -0.63 -19.15
CA THR A 224 -1.14 -1.19 -20.46
C THR A 224 -2.10 -2.39 -20.36
N GLY A 225 -2.45 -2.83 -19.14
CA GLY A 225 -3.26 -4.02 -18.88
C GLY A 225 -2.48 -5.33 -18.77
N GLU A 226 -1.18 -5.31 -19.04
CA GLU A 226 -0.29 -6.47 -18.85
C GLU A 226 -0.17 -6.83 -17.36
N THR A 227 -0.29 -8.12 -17.04
CA THR A 227 0.05 -8.63 -15.70
C THR A 227 1.57 -8.73 -15.56
N LEU A 228 2.13 -7.98 -14.62
CA LEU A 228 3.57 -7.94 -14.36
C LEU A 228 4.01 -9.07 -13.42
N ASP A 229 3.15 -9.42 -12.48
CA ASP A 229 3.36 -10.47 -11.48
C ASP A 229 2.02 -10.85 -10.84
N GLN A 230 1.93 -12.07 -10.34
CA GLN A 230 0.77 -12.55 -9.60
C GLN A 230 1.20 -13.54 -8.51
N VAL A 231 0.64 -13.38 -7.31
CA VAL A 231 0.85 -14.31 -6.19
C VAL A 231 -0.49 -14.62 -5.50
N SER A 232 -0.64 -15.85 -5.03
CA SER A 232 -1.77 -16.30 -4.20
C SER A 232 -1.24 -16.70 -2.83
N ILE A 233 -1.78 -16.09 -1.77
CA ILE A 233 -1.52 -16.43 -0.37
C ILE A 233 -2.69 -17.29 0.10
N ASN A 234 -2.41 -18.46 0.71
CA ASN A 234 -3.41 -19.47 1.06
C ASN A 234 -3.47 -19.70 2.57
#